data_AF-A0A3N5LPM3-F1
#
_entry.id   AF-A0A3N5LPM3-F1
#
_cell.length_a   1.000
_cell.length_b   1.000
_cell.length_c   1.000
_cell.angle_alpha   90.00
_cell.angle_beta   90.00
_cell.angle_gamma   90.00
#
_symmetry.space_group_name_H-M   'P 1'
#
loop_
_entity.id
_entity.type
_entity.pdbx_description
1 polymer ?
#
loop_
_entity_poly.entity_id
_entity_poly.type
_entity_poly.pdbx_seq_one_letter_code
_entity_poly.pdbx_strand_id
1 'polypeptide(L)'
;MNVSTAVKKIIRPLIPDRVMARVRLHQHSRLVRNNFDVFVEGPAVAKRWLASTPDTYRVRLGSVPVADVPYATMIRGGSELPVVLARPGAETEIATALGVLGAGVDVAVVAACRPPGLVGRRRAEPLLIPKAVAIAPATAGAVPGLADVQGSLEAVIARLRSAGATFGLVPRPLQAERPVPRGDRIVGDTWVVLAAVPMHDIGGGSRSAQLALELLRRGANVVYVSLYGSQESSDLGLRHIDPRLEQEGVIGFSVNGLISRCAAPGTVLVEAPAPELASVAIALGRAGWSIVYDVIDDWSDPALGGEWHVESVERDLVGRADAIVASAPDLVARVAAMGGHASLIPNGVNSAVFGGDEPAPSGLGGDAGPIIGYHGSLYGAWFDWQGLARVARAFPEMRLVVIGDDKGHPELPGNVEFLGLKPQGALPGYLQAMSVGLIPFLVTPATHGVSPLKAYEYLASGVPVAAPPLRALAGLDGVYLDDDLVAAVRAALRAPRPDRQQALLEHGWERRLDDLYRALGREPAPVVRRGALVVARPVAHHPRRQRLIRS
;
A
#
# COMPACT_ATOMS: atom_id res chain seq x y z
N MET A 1 35.32 33.77 -23.51
CA MET A 1 34.09 32.98 -23.21
C MET A 1 34.18 32.51 -21.77
N ASN A 2 33.24 32.90 -20.92
CA ASN A 2 33.33 32.70 -19.46
C ASN A 2 32.99 31.24 -19.10
N VAL A 3 33.83 30.57 -18.31
CA VAL A 3 33.71 29.15 -17.89
C VAL A 3 32.34 28.86 -17.23
N SER A 4 31.76 29.87 -16.57
CA SER A 4 30.41 29.87 -15.99
C SER A 4 29.29 29.52 -16.99
N THR A 5 29.43 29.90 -18.27
CA THR A 5 28.38 29.70 -19.28
C THR A 5 28.42 28.30 -19.89
N ALA A 6 29.60 27.67 -19.94
CA ALA A 6 29.78 26.30 -20.43
C ALA A 6 29.27 25.27 -19.40
N VAL A 7 29.58 25.48 -18.11
CA VAL A 7 29.09 24.63 -17.01
C VAL A 7 27.56 24.74 -16.84
N LYS A 8 26.99 25.94 -16.98
CA LYS A 8 25.53 26.13 -16.98
C LYS A 8 24.82 25.46 -18.16
N LYS A 9 25.45 25.30 -19.32
CA LYS A 9 24.86 24.58 -20.47
C LYS A 9 24.90 23.06 -20.33
N ILE A 10 25.85 22.52 -19.57
CA ILE A 10 25.99 21.07 -19.33
C ILE A 10 25.08 20.58 -18.19
N ILE A 11 24.81 21.43 -17.18
CA ILE A 11 24.02 21.03 -15.99
C ILE A 11 22.51 21.24 -16.18
N ARG A 12 22.09 22.23 -16.97
CA ARG A 12 20.66 22.59 -17.13
C ARG A 12 19.75 21.49 -17.71
N PRO A 13 20.21 20.58 -18.60
CA PRO A 13 19.41 19.44 -19.07
C PRO A 13 19.33 18.27 -18.08
N LEU A 14 20.11 18.29 -16.99
CA LEU A 14 20.19 17.23 -15.97
C LEU A 14 19.41 17.55 -14.70
N ILE A 15 18.73 18.69 -14.66
CA ILE A 15 17.79 19.06 -13.60
C ILE A 15 16.41 18.70 -14.13
N PRO A 16 15.74 17.63 -13.65
CA PRO A 16 14.35 17.40 -14.01
C PRO A 16 13.52 18.59 -13.51
N ASP A 17 12.66 19.16 -14.35
CA ASP A 17 11.75 20.28 -14.03
C ASP A 17 10.75 19.98 -12.87
N ARG A 18 10.86 18.81 -12.22
CA ARG A 18 9.99 18.32 -11.15
C ARG A 18 10.60 18.26 -9.74
N VAL A 19 11.81 18.80 -9.48
CA VAL A 19 12.52 18.48 -8.23
C VAL A 19 12.68 19.67 -7.27
N MET A 20 12.05 19.51 -6.09
CA MET A 20 12.16 20.26 -4.82
C MET A 20 11.35 21.55 -4.63
N ALA A 21 10.31 21.49 -3.81
CA ALA A 21 9.89 22.67 -3.06
C ALA A 21 10.92 22.90 -1.93
N ARG A 22 11.62 24.05 -1.94
CA ARG A 22 12.48 24.45 -0.81
C ARG A 22 11.59 24.82 0.36
N VAL A 23 11.62 24.01 1.42
CA VAL A 23 10.99 24.37 2.69
C VAL A 23 12.10 24.75 3.66
N ARG A 24 12.21 26.04 3.97
CA ARG A 24 13.12 26.52 5.00
C ARG A 24 12.53 26.13 6.36
N LEU A 25 13.10 25.12 7.00
CA LEU A 25 12.78 24.80 8.39
C LEU A 25 13.66 25.68 9.28
N HIS A 26 13.06 26.59 10.03
CA HIS A 26 13.74 27.34 11.08
C HIS A 26 13.82 26.46 12.33
N GLN A 27 14.98 25.89 12.64
CA GLN A 27 15.14 24.95 13.75
C GLN A 27 16.02 25.55 14.85
N HIS A 28 15.41 26.05 15.92
CA HIS A 28 16.15 26.61 17.05
C HIS A 28 16.46 25.55 18.11
N SER A 29 17.75 25.23 18.30
CA SER A 29 18.26 24.55 19.50
C SER A 29 18.79 25.59 20.49
N ARG A 30 18.43 25.47 21.78
CA ARG A 30 18.89 26.38 22.85
C ARG A 30 20.37 26.24 23.23
N LEU A 31 21.11 25.28 22.65
CA LEU A 31 22.51 25.04 23.02
C LEU A 31 23.54 25.23 21.89
N VAL A 32 23.16 25.08 20.61
CA VAL A 32 24.02 25.37 19.44
C VAL A 32 23.13 25.65 18.21
N ARG A 33 23.36 26.77 17.51
CA ARG A 33 22.64 27.21 16.30
C ARG A 33 23.12 26.40 15.08
N ASN A 34 22.30 25.57 14.45
CA ASN A 34 22.46 25.15 13.04
C ASN A 34 21.13 24.62 12.47
N ASN A 35 20.72 25.15 11.31
CA ASN A 35 19.46 24.82 10.62
C ASN A 35 19.72 23.87 9.44
N PHE A 36 18.80 22.93 9.18
CA PHE A 36 18.75 22.19 7.91
C PHE A 36 17.66 22.80 7.02
N ASP A 37 18.02 23.19 5.81
CA ASP A 37 17.04 23.41 4.75
C ASP A 37 16.62 22.03 4.21
N VAL A 38 15.33 21.68 4.27
CA VAL A 38 14.85 20.36 3.82
C VAL A 38 14.25 20.48 2.42
N PHE A 39 14.73 19.63 1.53
CA PHE A 39 14.33 19.58 0.13
C PHE A 39 13.55 18.29 -0.11
N VAL A 40 12.24 18.40 -0.39
CA VAL A 40 11.33 17.26 -0.56
C VAL A 40 10.59 17.30 -1.89
N GLU A 41 10.15 16.11 -2.34
CA GLU A 41 9.36 15.90 -3.56
C GLU A 41 7.89 16.31 -3.34
N GLY A 42 7.65 17.62 -3.34
CA GLY A 42 6.31 18.20 -3.47
C GLY A 42 5.60 18.65 -2.17
N PRO A 43 4.47 19.39 -2.30
CA PRO A 43 3.83 20.11 -1.19
C PRO A 43 3.26 19.21 -0.07
N ALA A 44 2.78 18.01 -0.40
CA ALA A 44 2.19 17.09 0.58
C ALA A 44 3.23 16.48 1.54
N VAL A 45 4.43 16.16 1.02
CA VAL A 45 5.56 15.69 1.83
C VAL A 45 6.08 16.84 2.69
N ALA A 46 6.17 18.04 2.12
CA ALA A 46 6.50 19.27 2.83
C ALA A 46 5.54 19.55 4.01
N LYS A 47 4.22 19.47 3.78
CA LYS A 47 3.20 19.68 4.80
C LYS A 47 3.29 18.64 5.93
N ARG A 48 3.59 17.37 5.62
CA ARG A 48 3.80 16.32 6.63
C ARG A 48 5.02 16.61 7.49
N TRP A 49 6.14 16.98 6.87
CA TRP A 49 7.34 17.40 7.60
C TRP A 49 7.03 18.59 8.51
N LEU A 50 6.44 19.68 7.98
CA LEU A 50 6.06 20.87 8.74
C LEU A 50 5.10 20.57 9.91
N ALA A 51 4.05 19.79 9.68
CA ALA A 51 3.07 19.41 10.71
C ALA A 51 3.69 18.56 11.83
N SER A 52 4.72 17.78 11.50
CA SER A 52 5.46 16.94 12.45
C SER A 52 6.63 17.65 13.15
N THR A 53 6.99 18.87 12.70
CA THR A 53 8.10 19.68 13.24
C THR A 53 7.66 21.02 13.84
N PRO A 54 6.71 21.08 14.80
CA PRO A 54 6.53 22.27 15.61
C PRO A 54 7.63 22.30 16.69
N ASP A 55 8.61 23.17 16.47
CA ASP A 55 9.43 23.88 17.47
C ASP A 55 10.56 23.23 18.29
N THR A 56 10.92 21.94 18.28
CA THR A 56 12.20 21.49 18.91
C THR A 56 12.46 19.98 18.79
N TYR A 57 13.19 19.54 17.76
CA TYR A 57 13.81 18.19 17.81
C TYR A 57 15.28 18.22 17.45
N ARG A 58 16.06 17.25 17.95
CA ARG A 58 17.43 17.01 17.51
C ARG A 58 17.39 15.97 16.41
N VAL A 59 18.17 16.18 15.35
CA VAL A 59 18.37 15.15 14.33
C VAL A 59 19.37 14.14 14.86
N ARG A 60 19.01 12.85 14.84
CA ARG A 60 19.94 11.78 15.19
C ARG A 60 20.64 11.29 13.93
N LEU A 61 21.97 11.33 13.94
CA LEU A 61 22.78 10.64 12.94
C LEU A 61 22.92 9.17 13.37
N GLY A 62 22.63 8.25 12.46
CA GLY A 62 22.76 6.81 12.68
C GLY A 62 23.66 6.17 11.63
N SER A 63 24.33 5.09 12.01
CA SER A 63 25.17 4.28 11.13
C SER A 63 24.43 3.02 10.64
N VAL A 64 24.92 2.41 9.56
CA VAL A 64 24.59 1.03 9.18
C VAL A 64 25.79 0.15 9.56
N PRO A 65 25.62 -1.01 10.21
CA PRO A 65 26.74 -1.89 10.55
C PRO A 65 27.22 -2.59 9.28
N VAL A 66 28.20 -2.02 8.59
CA VAL A 66 28.92 -2.67 7.48
C VAL A 66 30.41 -2.44 7.68
N ALA A 67 31.17 -3.53 7.65
CA ALA A 67 32.62 -3.52 7.81
C ALA A 67 33.30 -2.62 6.78
N ASP A 68 34.26 -1.82 7.24
CA ASP A 68 35.42 -1.27 6.55
C ASP A 68 35.44 -1.32 4.99
N VAL A 69 34.53 -0.61 4.33
CA VAL A 69 34.66 -0.31 2.90
C VAL A 69 35.12 1.16 2.74
N PRO A 70 36.28 1.43 2.11
CA PRO A 70 36.72 2.79 1.83
C PRO A 70 35.73 3.51 0.91
N TYR A 71 35.42 4.77 1.21
CA TYR A 71 34.56 5.62 0.39
C TYR A 71 35.17 5.85 -0.99
N ALA A 72 34.39 5.62 -2.04
CA ALA A 72 34.82 5.82 -3.40
C ALA A 72 34.59 7.28 -3.84
N THR A 73 35.66 7.87 -4.38
CA THR A 73 35.67 9.00 -5.32
C THR A 73 35.69 10.41 -4.69
N MET A 74 36.89 10.89 -4.34
CA MET A 74 37.19 12.32 -4.46
C MET A 74 37.21 12.71 -5.94
N ILE A 75 36.21 13.45 -6.42
CA ILE A 75 36.40 14.26 -7.64
C ILE A 75 37.14 15.54 -7.20
N ARG A 76 38.46 15.48 -7.09
CA ARG A 76 39.30 16.70 -6.99
C ARG A 76 39.50 17.25 -8.39
N GLY A 77 38.70 18.22 -8.80
CA GLY A 77 39.12 19.14 -9.86
C GLY A 77 39.52 20.47 -9.23
N GLY A 78 40.82 20.68 -9.04
CA GLY A 78 41.36 21.95 -8.53
C GLY A 78 40.71 22.46 -7.23
N SER A 79 41.02 23.71 -6.87
CA SER A 79 40.46 24.42 -5.72
C SER A 79 39.01 24.91 -5.92
N GLU A 80 38.41 24.62 -7.08
CA GLU A 80 37.12 25.19 -7.52
C GLU A 80 35.96 24.18 -7.59
N LEU A 81 36.22 22.87 -7.46
CA LEU A 81 35.16 21.84 -7.49
C LEU A 81 34.69 21.39 -6.09
N PRO A 82 33.39 21.03 -5.97
CA PRO A 82 32.84 20.55 -4.70
C PRO A 82 33.42 19.20 -4.31
N VAL A 83 33.62 18.99 -3.01
CA VAL A 83 34.04 17.70 -2.46
C VAL A 83 32.80 16.83 -2.28
N VAL A 84 32.80 15.64 -2.87
CA VAL A 84 31.71 14.67 -2.75
C VAL A 84 32.21 13.43 -2.02
N LEU A 85 31.44 12.98 -1.04
CA LEU A 85 31.67 11.76 -0.29
C LEU A 85 30.40 10.93 -0.34
N ALA A 86 30.48 9.73 -0.90
CA ALA A 86 29.33 8.85 -1.04
C ALA A 86 29.73 7.40 -0.82
N ARG A 87 28.72 6.57 -0.57
CA ARG A 87 28.91 5.11 -0.55
C ARG A 87 29.06 4.61 -2.00
N PRO A 88 29.75 3.47 -2.24
CA PRO A 88 29.75 2.83 -3.56
C PRO A 88 28.32 2.56 -4.07
N GLY A 89 28.07 2.79 -5.37
CA GLY A 89 26.75 2.57 -5.99
C GLY A 89 25.69 3.63 -5.66
N ALA A 90 26.11 4.83 -5.24
CA ALA A 90 25.23 5.95 -4.88
C ALA A 90 25.25 7.07 -5.93
N GLU A 91 25.34 6.73 -7.23
CA GLU A 91 25.48 7.69 -8.34
C GLU A 91 24.29 8.66 -8.41
N THR A 92 23.09 8.17 -8.10
CA THR A 92 21.86 8.97 -8.10
C THR A 92 21.85 9.95 -6.92
N GLU A 93 22.30 9.53 -5.74
CA GLU A 93 22.43 10.36 -4.56
C GLU A 93 23.52 11.43 -4.75
N ILE A 94 24.62 11.12 -5.44
CA ILE A 94 25.67 12.09 -5.79
C ILE A 94 25.09 13.20 -6.67
N ALA A 95 24.39 12.83 -7.75
CA ALA A 95 23.75 13.80 -8.65
C ALA A 95 22.75 14.70 -7.90
N THR A 96 21.95 14.09 -7.01
CA THR A 96 20.98 14.80 -6.17
C THR A 96 21.69 15.77 -5.21
N ALA A 97 22.76 15.35 -4.54
CA ALA A 97 23.51 16.17 -3.59
C ALA A 97 24.13 17.40 -4.27
N LEU A 98 24.72 17.21 -5.46
CA LEU A 98 25.29 18.31 -6.25
C LEU A 98 24.25 19.32 -6.70
N GLY A 99 23.05 18.87 -7.08
CA GLY A 99 21.93 19.74 -7.44
C GLY A 99 21.48 20.63 -6.27
N VAL A 100 21.38 20.07 -5.06
CA VAL A 100 21.00 20.80 -3.86
C VAL A 100 22.09 21.78 -3.40
N LEU A 101 23.37 21.40 -3.54
CA LEU A 101 24.49 22.29 -3.22
C LEU A 101 24.42 23.60 -4.06
N GLY A 102 23.99 23.49 -5.33
CA GLY A 102 23.74 24.64 -6.21
C GLY A 102 22.63 25.59 -5.76
N ALA A 103 21.83 25.23 -4.75
CA ALA A 103 20.77 26.07 -4.18
C ALA A 103 21.26 27.01 -3.04
N GLY A 104 22.58 27.07 -2.80
CA GLY A 104 23.19 28.05 -1.90
C GLY A 104 23.33 27.59 -0.44
N VAL A 105 23.56 26.28 -0.20
CA VAL A 105 23.96 25.72 1.10
C VAL A 105 25.45 25.34 1.07
N ASP A 106 26.11 25.32 2.22
CA ASP A 106 27.53 24.94 2.33
C ASP A 106 27.74 23.43 2.17
N VAL A 107 26.77 22.64 2.63
CA VAL A 107 26.80 21.18 2.62
C VAL A 107 25.44 20.62 2.22
N ALA A 108 25.39 19.77 1.21
CA ALA A 108 24.20 19.02 0.83
C ALA A 108 24.31 17.56 1.27
N VAL A 109 23.33 17.06 2.01
CA VAL A 109 23.29 15.71 2.56
C VAL A 109 22.09 14.98 1.97
N VAL A 110 22.33 13.91 1.23
CA VAL A 110 21.30 12.94 0.84
C VAL A 110 21.36 11.79 1.84
N ALA A 111 20.26 11.56 2.56
CA ALA A 111 20.22 10.59 3.64
C ALA A 111 18.98 9.71 3.57
N ALA A 112 19.15 8.43 3.86
CA ALA A 112 18.04 7.56 4.21
C ALA A 112 17.51 8.02 5.57
N CYS A 113 16.22 8.34 5.64
CA CYS A 113 15.59 9.07 6.73
C CYS A 113 14.41 8.26 7.25
N ARG A 114 14.41 8.02 8.56
CA ARG A 114 13.17 7.72 9.27
C ARG A 114 12.58 9.06 9.73
N PRO A 115 11.42 9.47 9.21
CA PRO A 115 10.82 10.75 9.56
C PRO A 115 10.47 10.82 11.05
N PRO A 116 10.28 12.03 11.61
CA PRO A 116 9.77 12.17 12.98
C PRO A 116 8.38 11.53 13.09
N GLY A 117 8.08 10.94 14.25
CA GLY A 117 6.81 10.23 14.47
C GLY A 117 6.45 10.08 15.95
N LEU A 118 5.28 9.52 16.23
CA LEU A 118 4.87 9.17 17.60
C LEU A 118 5.14 7.69 17.87
N VAL A 119 5.84 7.40 18.96
CA VAL A 119 6.05 6.05 19.48
C VAL A 119 5.45 5.99 20.88
N GLY A 120 4.26 5.39 21.00
CA GLY A 120 3.42 5.51 22.18
C GLY A 120 3.03 6.97 22.42
N ARG A 121 3.23 7.49 23.63
CA ARG A 121 3.01 8.92 23.97
C ARG A 121 4.23 9.81 23.75
N ARG A 122 5.35 9.28 23.23
CA ARG A 122 6.59 10.04 23.05
C ARG A 122 6.86 10.31 21.58
N ARG A 123 7.33 11.51 21.27
CA ARG A 123 7.78 11.87 19.93
C ARG A 123 9.18 11.32 19.67
N ALA A 124 9.34 10.57 18.59
CA ALA A 124 10.60 10.02 18.14
C ALA A 124 11.34 11.02 17.25
N GLU A 125 12.61 11.27 17.58
CA GLU A 125 13.51 12.10 16.78
C GLU A 125 13.76 11.48 15.39
N PRO A 126 13.88 12.29 14.33
CA PRO A 126 14.21 11.80 13.01
C PRO A 126 15.61 11.19 13.01
N LEU A 127 15.74 10.02 12.37
CA LEU A 127 17.01 9.33 12.19
C LEU A 127 17.49 9.55 10.76
N LEU A 128 18.69 10.09 10.59
CA LEU A 128 19.36 10.22 9.30
C LEU A 128 20.53 9.25 9.21
N ILE A 129 20.56 8.52 8.11
CA ILE A 129 21.65 7.67 7.69
C ILE A 129 22.21 8.24 6.38
N PRO A 130 23.33 8.98 6.43
CA PRO A 130 23.92 9.61 5.25
C PRO A 130 24.28 8.59 4.17
N LYS A 131 23.93 8.91 2.92
CA LYS A 131 24.22 8.12 1.72
C LYS A 131 25.21 8.85 0.80
N ALA A 132 25.04 10.16 0.63
CA ALA A 132 25.97 11.04 -0.05
C ALA A 132 26.02 12.41 0.63
N VAL A 133 27.20 13.04 0.62
CA VAL A 133 27.47 14.37 1.14
C VAL A 133 28.25 15.14 0.07
N ALA A 134 27.73 16.28 -0.38
CA ALA A 134 28.44 17.21 -1.23
C ALA A 134 28.77 18.48 -0.44
N ILE A 135 29.98 19.00 -0.58
CA ILE A 135 30.54 20.09 0.23
C ILE A 135 31.06 21.17 -0.71
N ALA A 136 30.67 22.42 -0.47
CA ALA A 136 31.14 23.54 -1.26
C ALA A 136 32.67 23.71 -1.14
N PRO A 137 33.39 24.09 -2.22
CA PRO A 137 34.85 24.20 -2.21
C PRO A 137 35.38 25.13 -1.10
N ALA A 138 34.75 26.29 -0.91
CA ALA A 138 35.11 27.25 0.12
C ALA A 138 34.99 26.66 1.54
N THR A 139 33.92 25.90 1.79
CA THR A 139 33.68 25.22 3.07
C THR A 139 34.68 24.08 3.28
N ALA A 140 34.98 23.31 2.24
CA ALA A 140 35.95 22.22 2.32
C ALA A 140 37.37 22.72 2.64
N GLY A 141 37.77 23.87 2.07
CA GLY A 141 39.06 24.50 2.36
C GLY A 141 39.14 25.19 3.73
N ALA A 142 38.01 25.67 4.25
CA ALA A 142 37.93 26.37 5.54
C ALA A 142 37.91 25.43 6.76
N VAL A 143 37.70 24.13 6.58
CA VAL A 143 37.67 23.13 7.67
C VAL A 143 38.97 22.33 7.66
N PRO A 144 39.94 22.64 8.54
CA PRO A 144 41.24 21.97 8.54
C PRO A 144 41.08 20.47 8.74
N GLY A 145 41.90 19.66 8.05
CA GLY A 145 41.96 18.20 8.22
C GLY A 145 40.72 17.42 7.75
N LEU A 146 39.80 18.05 7.01
CA LEU A 146 38.64 17.38 6.42
C LEU A 146 39.05 16.32 5.39
N ALA A 147 40.13 16.58 4.64
CA ALA A 147 40.72 15.64 3.69
C ALA A 147 41.39 14.43 4.35
N ASP A 148 41.76 14.55 5.63
CA ASP A 148 42.47 13.52 6.40
C ASP A 148 41.53 12.74 7.35
N VAL A 149 40.21 13.02 7.29
CA VAL A 149 39.21 12.26 8.07
C VAL A 149 39.12 10.84 7.52
N GLN A 150 39.81 9.91 8.18
CA GLN A 150 39.47 8.49 8.11
C GLN A 150 38.25 8.26 9.01
N GLY A 151 37.06 8.08 8.44
CA GLY A 151 35.85 7.93 9.24
C GLY A 151 34.56 7.94 8.45
N SER A 152 33.43 7.82 9.16
CA SER A 152 32.12 7.70 8.56
C SER A 152 31.53 9.03 8.09
N LEU A 153 30.57 9.02 7.16
CA LEU A 153 29.89 10.23 6.69
C LEU A 153 29.28 11.04 7.85
N GLU A 154 28.87 10.37 8.92
CA GLU A 154 28.37 10.99 10.15
C GLU A 154 29.46 11.80 10.87
N ALA A 155 30.71 11.32 10.90
CA ALA A 155 31.84 12.03 11.49
C ALA A 155 32.21 13.28 10.67
N VAL A 156 32.15 13.17 9.34
CA VAL A 156 32.36 14.31 8.45
C VAL A 156 31.27 15.37 8.64
N ILE A 157 29.99 14.96 8.66
CA ILE A 157 28.86 15.86 8.93
C ILE A 157 29.01 16.52 10.31
N ALA A 158 29.39 15.76 11.34
CA ALA A 158 29.60 16.30 12.67
C ALA A 158 30.72 17.37 12.71
N ARG A 159 31.82 17.15 11.98
CA ARG A 159 32.93 18.11 11.88
C ARG A 159 32.52 19.39 11.13
N LEU A 160 31.86 19.25 9.98
CA LEU A 160 31.32 20.38 9.22
C LEU A 160 30.30 21.18 10.04
N ARG A 161 29.49 20.49 10.85
CA ARG A 161 28.54 21.11 11.78
C ARG A 161 29.26 21.90 12.87
N SER A 162 30.33 21.36 13.46
CA SER A 162 31.14 22.08 14.45
C SER A 162 31.83 23.32 13.87
N ALA A 163 32.08 23.32 12.55
CA ALA A 163 32.61 24.47 11.82
C ALA A 163 31.54 25.51 11.41
N GLY A 164 30.26 25.29 11.74
CA GLY A 164 29.18 26.25 11.47
C GLY A 164 28.66 26.27 10.03
N ALA A 165 28.92 25.21 9.24
CA ALA A 165 28.42 25.12 7.88
C ALA A 165 26.88 25.07 7.84
N THR A 166 26.27 25.68 6.82
CA THR A 166 24.83 25.55 6.53
C THR A 166 24.54 24.25 5.79
N PHE A 167 23.44 23.57 6.14
CA PHE A 167 23.12 22.25 5.58
C PHE A 167 21.83 22.25 4.78
N GLY A 168 21.85 21.60 3.62
CA GLY A 168 20.67 21.13 2.90
C GLY A 168 20.49 19.63 3.10
N LEU A 169 19.29 19.19 3.48
CA LEU A 169 18.94 17.78 3.65
C LEU A 169 17.96 17.35 2.56
N VAL A 170 18.29 16.26 1.88
CA VAL A 170 17.38 15.50 1.02
C VAL A 170 17.03 14.19 1.72
N PRO A 171 15.85 14.09 2.36
CA PRO A 171 15.41 12.86 2.98
C PRO A 171 14.92 11.89 1.90
N ARG A 172 15.59 10.73 1.80
CA ARG A 172 15.05 9.55 1.14
C ARG A 172 14.37 8.70 2.21
N PRO A 173 13.25 8.02 1.93
CA PRO A 173 12.72 7.03 2.86
C PRO A 173 13.82 6.06 3.25
N LEU A 174 13.88 5.65 4.52
CA LEU A 174 14.72 4.55 4.96
C LEU A 174 14.22 3.27 4.26
N GLN A 175 14.63 3.07 3.00
CA GLN A 175 14.37 1.84 2.27
C GLN A 175 14.95 0.71 3.13
N ALA A 176 14.11 -0.26 3.50
CA ALA A 176 14.62 -1.59 3.80
C ALA A 176 15.58 -1.92 2.66
N GLU A 177 16.79 -2.39 2.96
CA GLU A 177 17.75 -2.87 1.95
C GLU A 177 16.94 -3.57 0.86
N ARG A 178 16.99 -3.05 -0.38
CA ARG A 178 16.27 -3.67 -1.49
C ARG A 178 16.61 -5.16 -1.39
N PRO A 179 15.62 -6.05 -1.26
CA PRO A 179 15.89 -7.48 -1.31
C PRO A 179 16.78 -7.73 -2.51
N VAL A 180 17.86 -8.49 -2.34
CA VAL A 180 18.66 -8.92 -3.49
C VAL A 180 17.67 -9.51 -4.49
N PRO A 181 17.56 -8.94 -5.71
CA PRO A 181 16.58 -9.41 -6.68
C PRO A 181 16.74 -10.90 -6.86
N ARG A 182 15.61 -11.62 -6.84
CA ARG A 182 15.64 -13.05 -7.10
C ARG A 182 16.24 -13.29 -8.49
N GLY A 183 17.22 -14.19 -8.55
CA GLY A 183 17.89 -14.56 -9.80
C GLY A 183 17.49 -15.95 -10.29
N ASP A 184 16.66 -16.67 -9.53
CA ASP A 184 16.21 -18.00 -9.92
C ASP A 184 15.25 -17.94 -11.12
N ARG A 185 15.41 -18.94 -12.00
CA ARG A 185 14.61 -19.09 -13.22
C ARG A 185 13.18 -19.48 -12.84
N ILE A 186 12.20 -18.81 -13.45
CA ILE A 186 10.79 -19.07 -13.26
C ILE A 186 10.30 -20.00 -14.38
N VAL A 187 9.79 -21.17 -13.97
CA VAL A 187 9.22 -22.19 -14.85
C VAL A 187 7.75 -22.39 -14.49
N GLY A 188 6.89 -22.53 -15.51
CA GLY A 188 5.45 -22.70 -15.34
C GLY A 188 4.67 -21.40 -15.47
N ASP A 189 3.38 -21.46 -15.14
CA ASP A 189 2.48 -20.32 -15.24
C ASP A 189 2.93 -19.19 -14.30
N THR A 190 2.91 -17.96 -14.80
CA THR A 190 3.43 -16.78 -14.12
C THR A 190 2.46 -15.63 -14.24
N TRP A 191 2.10 -15.04 -13.11
CA TRP A 191 1.18 -13.93 -13.00
C TRP A 191 1.86 -12.74 -12.35
N VAL A 192 1.77 -11.58 -12.97
CA VAL A 192 2.08 -10.29 -12.36
C VAL A 192 0.76 -9.66 -11.92
N VAL A 193 0.61 -9.40 -10.63
CA VAL A 193 -0.57 -8.73 -10.08
C VAL A 193 -0.19 -7.31 -9.73
N LEU A 194 -0.72 -6.35 -10.49
CA LEU A 194 -0.49 -4.91 -10.30
C LEU A 194 -1.66 -4.34 -9.50
N ALA A 195 -1.39 -4.02 -8.23
CA ALA A 195 -2.41 -3.61 -7.26
C ALA A 195 -2.12 -2.23 -6.67
N ALA A 196 -3.16 -1.55 -6.16
CA ALA A 196 -2.96 -0.26 -5.51
C ALA A 196 -2.16 -0.39 -4.20
N VAL A 197 -2.49 -1.39 -3.37
CA VAL A 197 -1.92 -1.58 -2.02
C VAL A 197 -1.25 -2.95 -1.86
N PRO A 198 -0.33 -3.11 -0.88
CA PRO A 198 0.32 -4.40 -0.63
C PRO A 198 -0.66 -5.51 -0.26
N MET A 199 -0.29 -6.75 -0.56
CA MET A 199 -1.14 -7.94 -0.37
C MET A 199 -1.67 -8.17 1.07
N HIS A 200 -0.97 -7.67 2.09
CA HIS A 200 -1.38 -7.79 3.49
C HIS A 200 -2.27 -6.63 3.98
N ASP A 201 -2.52 -5.64 3.12
CA ASP A 201 -3.35 -4.47 3.35
C ASP A 201 -4.74 -4.72 2.74
N ILE A 202 -5.52 -5.56 3.42
CA ILE A 202 -6.70 -6.25 2.87
C ILE A 202 -8.00 -5.41 2.86
N GLY A 203 -7.86 -4.08 2.72
CA GLY A 203 -8.96 -3.14 2.44
C GLY A 203 -9.40 -3.17 0.97
N GLY A 204 -9.31 -2.02 0.28
CA GLY A 204 -9.64 -1.89 -1.15
C GLY A 204 -8.84 -2.81 -2.08
N GLY A 205 -7.64 -3.26 -1.67
CA GLY A 205 -6.82 -4.23 -2.43
C GLY A 205 -7.14 -5.71 -2.17
N SER A 206 -8.23 -6.01 -1.44
CA SER A 206 -8.56 -7.39 -1.06
C SER A 206 -8.71 -8.30 -2.28
N ARG A 207 -9.34 -7.82 -3.36
CA ARG A 207 -9.56 -8.65 -4.56
C ARG A 207 -8.26 -9.16 -5.19
N SER A 208 -7.31 -8.28 -5.48
CA SER A 208 -6.00 -8.66 -6.05
C SER A 208 -5.24 -9.60 -5.13
N ALA A 209 -5.27 -9.34 -3.82
CA ALA A 209 -4.64 -10.21 -2.83
C ALA A 209 -5.26 -11.62 -2.83
N GLN A 210 -6.59 -11.73 -2.92
CA GLN A 210 -7.28 -13.02 -2.92
C GLN A 210 -7.06 -13.78 -4.23
N LEU A 211 -7.11 -13.12 -5.39
CA LEU A 211 -6.77 -13.73 -6.67
C LEU A 211 -5.32 -14.23 -6.68
N ALA A 212 -4.38 -13.45 -6.14
CA ALA A 212 -2.99 -13.88 -5.95
C ALA A 212 -2.87 -15.13 -5.06
N LEU A 213 -3.62 -15.21 -3.96
CA LEU A 213 -3.64 -16.40 -3.09
C LEU A 213 -4.19 -17.64 -3.81
N GLU A 214 -5.24 -17.50 -4.61
CA GLU A 214 -5.80 -18.62 -5.39
C GLU A 214 -4.85 -19.07 -6.51
N LEU A 215 -4.16 -18.14 -7.17
CA LEU A 215 -3.11 -18.45 -8.15
C LEU A 215 -1.99 -19.28 -7.52
N LEU A 216 -1.52 -18.89 -6.32
CA LEU A 216 -0.53 -19.67 -5.57
C LEU A 216 -1.03 -21.07 -5.21
N ARG A 217 -2.32 -21.24 -4.88
CA ARG A 217 -2.94 -22.57 -4.61
C ARG A 217 -2.94 -23.48 -5.84
N ARG A 218 -3.00 -22.91 -7.04
CA ARG A 218 -2.87 -23.63 -8.32
C ARG A 218 -1.42 -23.83 -8.76
N GLY A 219 -0.46 -23.38 -7.94
CA GLY A 219 0.97 -23.58 -8.20
C GLY A 219 1.58 -22.57 -9.17
N ALA A 220 0.87 -21.50 -9.52
CA ALA A 220 1.42 -20.41 -10.33
C ALA A 220 2.50 -19.65 -9.56
N ASN A 221 3.42 -19.04 -10.31
CA ASN A 221 4.34 -18.03 -9.78
C ASN A 221 3.63 -16.68 -9.79
N VAL A 222 3.65 -15.97 -8.66
CA VAL A 222 2.97 -14.68 -8.50
C VAL A 222 3.99 -13.61 -8.14
N VAL A 223 4.04 -12.56 -8.94
CA VAL A 223 4.78 -11.33 -8.66
C VAL A 223 3.76 -10.24 -8.36
N TYR A 224 3.59 -9.91 -7.08
CA TYR A 224 2.65 -8.91 -6.61
C TYR A 224 3.36 -7.56 -6.50
N VAL A 225 2.94 -6.59 -7.32
CA VAL A 225 3.56 -5.27 -7.40
C VAL A 225 2.56 -4.22 -6.92
N SER A 226 2.86 -3.54 -5.81
CA SER A 226 1.98 -2.51 -5.25
C SER A 226 2.40 -1.10 -5.66
N LEU A 227 1.42 -0.25 -5.96
CA LEU A 227 1.65 1.17 -6.23
C LEU A 227 2.05 1.92 -4.96
N TYR A 228 1.31 1.69 -3.87
CA TYR A 228 1.52 2.32 -2.58
C TYR A 228 2.14 1.35 -1.56
N GLY A 229 2.72 1.92 -0.50
CA GLY A 229 3.00 1.18 0.72
C GLY A 229 1.73 0.94 1.54
N SER A 230 1.83 0.16 2.61
CA SER A 230 0.68 -0.10 3.48
C SER A 230 0.11 1.19 4.07
N GLN A 231 -1.22 1.30 4.00
CA GLN A 231 -2.05 2.39 4.53
C GLN A 231 -2.76 1.99 5.83
N GLU A 232 -2.68 0.72 6.24
CA GLU A 232 -3.21 0.27 7.53
C GLU A 232 -2.64 1.08 8.70
N SER A 233 -3.52 1.43 9.62
CA SER A 233 -3.15 2.23 10.78
C SER A 233 -2.41 1.49 11.86
N SER A 234 -2.40 0.17 11.75
CA SER A 234 -1.93 -0.75 12.76
C SER A 234 -1.29 -1.92 12.05
N ASP A 235 0.01 -2.13 12.26
CA ASP A 235 0.67 -3.32 11.74
C ASP A 235 0.27 -4.52 12.60
N LEU A 236 -0.66 -5.32 12.09
CA LEU A 236 -1.11 -6.57 12.72
C LEU A 236 -0.08 -7.71 12.58
N GLY A 237 1.10 -7.46 11.98
CA GLY A 237 2.14 -8.47 11.79
C GLY A 237 1.77 -9.53 10.74
N LEU A 238 0.78 -9.25 9.88
CA LEU A 238 0.33 -10.16 8.83
C LEU A 238 1.33 -10.15 7.68
N ARG A 239 1.92 -11.31 7.36
CA ARG A 239 2.84 -11.44 6.22
C ARG A 239 2.51 -12.71 5.44
N HIS A 240 2.42 -12.58 4.12
CA HIS A 240 2.24 -13.71 3.20
C HIS A 240 3.62 -14.18 2.71
N ILE A 241 3.93 -15.46 2.90
CA ILE A 241 5.20 -16.05 2.47
C ILE A 241 4.90 -17.33 1.70
N ASP A 242 5.34 -17.37 0.44
CA ASP A 242 5.33 -18.57 -0.39
C ASP A 242 6.59 -18.57 -1.28
N PRO A 243 7.25 -19.71 -1.53
CA PRO A 243 8.39 -19.79 -2.45
C PRO A 243 8.10 -19.28 -3.87
N ARG A 244 6.84 -19.27 -4.29
CA ARG A 244 6.36 -18.77 -5.59
C ARG A 244 5.80 -17.36 -5.55
N LEU A 245 5.85 -16.68 -4.39
CA LEU A 245 5.36 -15.32 -4.22
C LEU A 245 6.53 -14.34 -4.11
N GLU A 246 6.56 -13.36 -5.02
CA GLU A 246 7.39 -12.16 -4.94
C GLU A 246 6.49 -10.97 -4.64
N GLN A 247 6.91 -10.08 -3.74
CA GLN A 247 6.17 -8.87 -3.37
C GLN A 247 7.11 -7.68 -3.47
N GLU A 248 6.78 -6.71 -4.34
CA GLU A 248 7.59 -5.53 -4.60
C GLU A 248 6.71 -4.27 -4.68
N GLY A 249 7.33 -3.10 -4.52
CA GLY A 249 6.70 -1.85 -4.90
C GLY A 249 6.98 -1.53 -6.37
N VAL A 250 6.06 -0.83 -7.04
CA VAL A 250 6.24 -0.42 -8.45
C VAL A 250 7.53 0.40 -8.62
N ILE A 251 7.91 1.17 -7.60
CA ILE A 251 9.17 1.92 -7.55
C ILE A 251 10.33 0.95 -7.29
N GLY A 252 10.89 0.43 -8.39
CA GLY A 252 12.03 -0.49 -8.36
C GLY A 252 11.78 -1.84 -8.99
N PHE A 253 10.53 -2.14 -9.33
CA PHE A 253 10.18 -3.31 -10.09
C PHE A 253 10.84 -3.28 -11.47
N SER A 254 11.54 -4.36 -11.83
CA SER A 254 12.25 -4.47 -13.10
C SER A 254 11.54 -5.43 -14.04
N VAL A 255 10.81 -4.88 -15.02
CA VAL A 255 10.13 -5.66 -16.07
C VAL A 255 11.14 -6.55 -16.82
N ASN A 256 12.28 -6.00 -17.22
CA ASN A 256 13.33 -6.76 -17.90
C ASN A 256 13.95 -7.82 -16.99
N GLY A 257 14.09 -7.53 -15.70
CA GLY A 257 14.57 -8.48 -14.70
C GLY A 257 13.64 -9.69 -14.61
N LEU A 258 12.33 -9.46 -14.54
CA LEU A 258 11.34 -10.53 -14.54
C LEU A 258 11.36 -11.33 -15.86
N ILE A 259 11.28 -10.64 -17.01
CA ILE A 259 11.23 -11.29 -18.33
C ILE A 259 12.45 -12.20 -18.54
N SER A 260 13.65 -11.77 -18.14
CA SER A 260 14.88 -12.56 -18.31
C SER A 260 14.91 -13.86 -17.49
N ARG A 261 14.08 -13.96 -16.44
CA ARG A 261 13.95 -15.14 -15.58
C ARG A 261 12.84 -16.08 -16.02
N CYS A 262 11.82 -15.58 -16.73
CA CYS A 262 10.67 -16.36 -17.16
C CYS A 262 11.00 -17.24 -18.38
N ALA A 263 10.62 -18.53 -18.31
CA ALA A 263 10.78 -19.45 -19.43
C ALA A 263 9.82 -19.17 -20.61
N ALA A 264 8.69 -18.50 -20.36
CA ALA A 264 7.70 -18.08 -21.34
C ALA A 264 6.95 -16.83 -20.83
N PRO A 265 6.30 -16.04 -21.71
CA PRO A 265 5.42 -14.95 -21.29
C PRO A 265 4.27 -15.45 -20.39
N GLY A 266 3.92 -14.66 -19.39
CA GLY A 266 2.84 -14.94 -18.45
C GLY A 266 1.61 -14.05 -18.67
N THR A 267 0.88 -13.82 -17.58
CA THR A 267 -0.29 -12.93 -17.53
C THR A 267 0.00 -11.75 -16.60
N VAL A 268 -0.44 -10.55 -16.95
CA VAL A 268 -0.45 -9.39 -16.06
C VAL A 268 -1.89 -8.98 -15.76
N LEU A 269 -2.25 -8.97 -14.48
CA LEU A 269 -3.54 -8.51 -13.96
C LEU A 269 -3.37 -7.08 -13.45
N VAL A 270 -4.16 -6.14 -13.96
CA VAL A 270 -4.09 -4.72 -13.62
C VAL A 270 -5.36 -4.31 -12.88
N GLU A 271 -5.25 -3.98 -11.60
CA GLU A 271 -6.38 -3.55 -10.75
C GLU A 271 -6.75 -2.09 -10.99
N ALA A 272 -5.73 -1.23 -11.06
CA ALA A 272 -5.89 0.22 -11.04
C ALA A 272 -5.25 0.84 -12.30
N PRO A 273 -5.96 1.72 -13.03
CA PRO A 273 -5.45 2.37 -14.23
C PRO A 273 -4.50 3.55 -13.91
N ALA A 274 -3.63 3.37 -12.92
CA ALA A 274 -2.60 4.34 -12.60
C ALA A 274 -1.51 4.33 -13.67
N PRO A 275 -0.95 5.48 -14.09
CA PRO A 275 0.09 5.55 -15.12
C PRO A 275 1.29 4.63 -14.84
N GLU A 276 1.70 4.50 -13.59
CA GLU A 276 2.81 3.66 -13.16
C GLU A 276 2.52 2.17 -13.42
N LEU A 277 1.34 1.69 -13.03
CA LEU A 277 0.93 0.29 -13.22
C LEU A 277 0.65 0.01 -14.71
N ALA A 278 -0.03 0.91 -15.40
CA ALA A 278 -0.30 0.79 -16.83
C ALA A 278 1.00 0.68 -17.63
N SER A 279 2.03 1.46 -17.28
CA SER A 279 3.34 1.39 -17.95
C SER A 279 4.00 0.01 -17.84
N VAL A 280 3.86 -0.65 -16.68
CA VAL A 280 4.35 -2.01 -16.45
C VAL A 280 3.57 -3.02 -17.30
N ALA A 281 2.23 -2.92 -17.28
CA ALA A 281 1.37 -3.81 -18.06
C ALA A 281 1.64 -3.71 -19.57
N ILE A 282 1.77 -2.49 -20.10
CA ILE A 282 2.07 -2.23 -21.51
C ILE A 282 3.45 -2.78 -21.88
N ALA A 283 4.45 -2.62 -21.01
CA ALA A 283 5.79 -3.15 -21.25
C ALA A 283 5.80 -4.69 -21.30
N LEU A 284 5.07 -5.34 -20.39
CA LEU A 284 4.88 -6.80 -20.40
C LEU A 284 4.09 -7.26 -21.64
N GLY A 285 3.02 -6.56 -22.02
CA GLY A 285 2.24 -6.86 -23.23
C GLY A 285 3.08 -6.78 -24.50
N ARG A 286 3.96 -5.78 -24.62
CA ARG A 286 4.94 -5.70 -25.73
C ARG A 286 5.91 -6.88 -25.77
N ALA A 287 6.14 -7.54 -24.64
CA ALA A 287 6.93 -8.75 -24.53
C ALA A 287 6.11 -10.04 -24.69
N GLY A 288 4.85 -9.94 -25.13
CA GLY A 288 3.96 -11.07 -25.42
C GLY A 288 3.19 -11.62 -24.21
N TRP A 289 3.14 -10.89 -23.10
CA TRP A 289 2.31 -11.26 -21.94
C TRP A 289 0.84 -10.91 -22.20
N SER A 290 -0.07 -11.72 -21.69
CA SER A 290 -1.51 -11.41 -21.74
C SER A 290 -1.85 -10.34 -20.71
N ILE A 291 -2.54 -9.28 -21.11
CA ILE A 291 -3.01 -8.20 -20.24
C ILE A 291 -4.47 -8.46 -19.85
N VAL A 292 -4.72 -8.56 -18.54
CA VAL A 292 -6.06 -8.54 -17.97
C VAL A 292 -6.27 -7.21 -17.25
N TYR A 293 -7.31 -6.49 -17.62
CA TYR A 293 -7.74 -5.31 -16.87
C TYR A 293 -8.92 -5.66 -15.96
N ASP A 294 -8.73 -5.56 -14.64
CA ASP A 294 -9.73 -5.87 -13.61
C ASP A 294 -10.32 -4.55 -13.10
N VAL A 295 -11.50 -4.20 -13.59
CA VAL A 295 -12.21 -2.96 -13.24
C VAL A 295 -12.98 -3.22 -11.95
N ILE A 296 -12.38 -2.82 -10.82
CA ILE A 296 -12.91 -3.16 -9.50
C ILE A 296 -13.82 -2.09 -8.90
N ASP A 297 -13.60 -0.82 -9.28
CA ASP A 297 -14.29 0.37 -8.79
C ASP A 297 -14.37 1.44 -9.89
N ASP A 298 -15.21 2.45 -9.71
CA ASP A 298 -15.19 3.65 -10.55
C ASP A 298 -14.04 4.57 -10.11
N TRP A 299 -12.88 4.35 -10.71
CA TRP A 299 -11.68 5.12 -10.43
C TRP A 299 -11.80 6.61 -10.76
N SER A 300 -12.82 7.06 -11.50
CA SER A 300 -13.05 8.49 -11.73
C SER A 300 -13.66 9.21 -10.51
N ASP A 301 -14.20 8.45 -9.55
CA ASP A 301 -14.75 9.01 -8.33
C ASP A 301 -13.62 9.37 -7.33
N PRO A 302 -13.52 10.63 -6.88
CA PRO A 302 -12.54 11.03 -5.88
C PRO A 302 -12.61 10.22 -4.58
N ALA A 303 -13.79 9.72 -4.19
CA ALA A 303 -13.98 8.92 -2.98
C ALA A 303 -13.39 7.50 -3.10
N LEU A 304 -13.10 7.03 -4.31
CA LEU A 304 -12.59 5.68 -4.61
C LEU A 304 -11.17 5.69 -5.18
N GLY A 305 -10.52 6.86 -5.30
CA GLY A 305 -9.15 6.96 -5.80
C GLY A 305 -8.95 7.91 -6.99
N GLY A 306 -9.93 8.75 -7.32
CA GLY A 306 -9.86 9.67 -8.46
C GLY A 306 -8.67 10.65 -8.50
N GLU A 307 -7.95 10.86 -7.40
CA GLU A 307 -6.81 11.78 -7.36
C GLU A 307 -5.66 11.40 -8.31
N TRP A 308 -5.50 10.13 -8.64
CA TRP A 308 -4.47 9.61 -9.55
C TRP A 308 -5.03 9.05 -10.86
N HIS A 309 -6.36 9.06 -11.02
CA HIS A 309 -7.03 8.55 -12.21
C HIS A 309 -6.74 9.45 -13.42
N VAL A 310 -6.43 8.82 -14.54
CA VAL A 310 -6.25 9.49 -15.82
C VAL A 310 -7.07 8.73 -16.85
N GLU A 311 -8.17 9.33 -17.33
CA GLU A 311 -9.11 8.69 -18.25
C GLU A 311 -8.42 8.15 -19.52
N SER A 312 -7.44 8.87 -20.06
CA SER A 312 -6.70 8.42 -21.24
C SER A 312 -5.85 7.17 -20.99
N VAL A 313 -5.38 6.97 -19.75
CA VAL A 313 -4.64 5.75 -19.36
C VAL A 313 -5.58 4.57 -19.25
N GLU A 314 -6.75 4.76 -18.65
CA GLU A 314 -7.78 3.73 -18.57
C GLU A 314 -8.28 3.32 -19.97
N ARG A 315 -8.53 4.29 -20.86
CA ARG A 315 -8.91 4.00 -22.24
C ARG A 315 -7.82 3.24 -23.00
N ASP A 316 -6.55 3.55 -22.78
CA ASP A 316 -5.44 2.81 -23.39
C ASP A 316 -5.36 1.37 -22.85
N LEU A 317 -5.61 1.15 -21.55
CA LEU A 317 -5.72 -0.20 -20.98
C LEU A 317 -6.91 -0.97 -21.57
N VAL A 318 -8.08 -0.36 -21.67
CA VAL A 318 -9.27 -0.95 -22.29
C VAL A 318 -8.98 -1.34 -23.75
N GLY A 319 -8.26 -0.51 -24.50
CA GLY A 319 -7.91 -0.80 -25.90
C GLY A 319 -6.81 -1.84 -26.10
N ARG A 320 -6.06 -2.20 -25.05
CA ARG A 320 -4.92 -3.13 -25.11
C ARG A 320 -5.12 -4.45 -24.40
N ALA A 321 -6.09 -4.53 -23.49
CA ALA A 321 -6.31 -5.72 -22.69
C ALA A 321 -6.79 -6.89 -23.56
N ASP A 322 -6.22 -8.07 -23.34
CA ASP A 322 -6.67 -9.33 -23.95
C ASP A 322 -7.98 -9.81 -23.30
N ALA A 323 -8.19 -9.46 -22.03
CA ALA A 323 -9.46 -9.65 -21.33
C ALA A 323 -9.73 -8.47 -20.39
N ILE A 324 -10.99 -8.05 -20.31
CA ILE A 324 -11.46 -7.09 -19.32
C ILE A 324 -12.50 -7.79 -18.45
N VAL A 325 -12.36 -7.62 -17.14
CA VAL A 325 -13.32 -8.13 -16.17
C VAL A 325 -13.77 -6.99 -15.27
N ALA A 326 -15.00 -7.04 -14.78
CA ALA A 326 -15.58 -6.00 -13.95
C ALA A 326 -16.27 -6.59 -12.73
N SER A 327 -16.13 -5.93 -11.57
CA SER A 327 -16.69 -6.42 -10.31
C SER A 327 -18.20 -6.17 -10.17
N ALA A 328 -18.74 -5.19 -10.89
CA ALA A 328 -20.15 -4.78 -10.79
C ALA A 328 -20.77 -4.50 -12.18
N PRO A 329 -22.10 -4.68 -12.33
CA PRO A 329 -22.79 -4.43 -13.60
C PRO A 329 -22.57 -3.02 -14.17
N ASP A 330 -22.53 -2.00 -13.31
CA ASP A 330 -22.29 -0.62 -13.71
C ASP A 330 -20.88 -0.41 -14.30
N LEU A 331 -19.88 -1.16 -13.80
CA LEU A 331 -18.52 -1.12 -14.36
C LEU A 331 -18.44 -1.81 -15.73
N VAL A 332 -19.25 -2.86 -15.97
CA VAL A 332 -19.40 -3.45 -17.31
C VAL A 332 -19.95 -2.42 -18.29
N ALA A 333 -21.00 -1.70 -17.90
CA ALA A 333 -21.58 -0.64 -18.73
C ALA A 333 -20.58 0.51 -18.99
N ARG A 334 -19.76 0.87 -18.00
CA ARG A 334 -18.69 1.87 -18.14
C ARG A 334 -17.61 1.44 -19.13
N VAL A 335 -17.17 0.18 -19.09
CA VAL A 335 -16.25 -0.38 -20.09
C VAL A 335 -16.87 -0.37 -21.49
N ALA A 336 -18.15 -0.73 -21.62
CA ALA A 336 -18.86 -0.66 -22.89
C ALA A 336 -18.91 0.77 -23.45
N ALA A 337 -19.13 1.78 -22.60
CA ALA A 337 -19.08 3.19 -22.98
C ALA A 337 -17.68 3.67 -23.43
N MET A 338 -16.62 2.96 -23.03
CA MET A 338 -15.26 3.19 -23.51
C MET A 338 -14.93 2.42 -24.80
N GLY A 339 -15.86 1.62 -25.33
CA GLY A 339 -15.68 0.79 -26.52
C GLY A 339 -15.07 -0.58 -26.26
N GLY A 340 -14.95 -1.00 -24.99
CA GLY A 340 -14.48 -2.32 -24.59
C GLY A 340 -15.63 -3.30 -24.32
N HIS A 341 -15.27 -4.55 -24.00
CA HIS A 341 -16.21 -5.55 -23.52
C HIS A 341 -15.65 -6.20 -22.25
N ALA A 342 -16.40 -6.11 -21.14
CA ALA A 342 -16.01 -6.71 -19.87
C ALA A 342 -16.90 -7.90 -19.50
N SER A 343 -16.28 -8.96 -18.97
CA SER A 343 -17.03 -10.04 -18.30
C SER A 343 -17.33 -9.64 -16.86
N LEU A 344 -18.58 -9.83 -16.41
CA LEU A 344 -18.94 -9.61 -15.01
C LEU A 344 -18.37 -10.72 -14.14
N ILE A 345 -17.39 -10.40 -13.29
CA ILE A 345 -16.81 -11.29 -12.28
C ILE A 345 -16.87 -10.58 -10.94
N PRO A 346 -17.95 -10.80 -10.15
CA PRO A 346 -18.11 -10.15 -8.85
C PRO A 346 -16.97 -10.48 -7.89
N ASN A 347 -16.95 -9.80 -6.75
CA ASN A 347 -16.10 -10.22 -5.65
C ASN A 347 -16.52 -11.60 -5.10
N GLY A 348 -15.68 -12.15 -4.25
CA GLY A 348 -15.89 -13.46 -3.65
C GLY A 348 -15.45 -13.53 -2.19
N VAL A 349 -15.51 -14.75 -1.64
CA VAL A 349 -15.14 -15.07 -0.26
C VAL A 349 -13.94 -16.02 -0.23
N ASN A 350 -13.06 -15.85 0.76
CA ASN A 350 -11.93 -16.75 0.95
C ASN A 350 -12.38 -18.01 1.71
N SER A 351 -12.58 -19.10 0.97
CA SER A 351 -13.07 -20.36 1.55
C SER A 351 -12.12 -20.97 2.58
N ALA A 352 -10.82 -20.67 2.53
CA ALA A 352 -9.89 -21.15 3.56
C ALA A 352 -10.00 -20.37 4.88
N VAL A 353 -10.57 -19.16 4.86
CA VAL A 353 -10.83 -18.37 6.06
C VAL A 353 -12.25 -18.62 6.56
N PHE A 354 -13.25 -18.53 5.69
CA PHE A 354 -14.67 -18.56 6.07
C PHE A 354 -15.32 -19.96 6.01
N GLY A 355 -14.58 -20.97 5.56
CA GLY A 355 -15.08 -22.36 5.46
C GLY A 355 -15.11 -23.15 6.76
N GLY A 356 -14.44 -22.68 7.82
CA GLY A 356 -14.37 -23.36 9.12
C GLY A 356 -15.51 -22.99 10.07
N ASP A 357 -15.81 -23.88 11.02
CA ASP A 357 -16.61 -23.55 12.20
C ASP A 357 -15.67 -22.98 13.26
N GLU A 358 -15.80 -21.67 13.53
CA GLU A 358 -14.94 -20.99 14.49
C GLU A 358 -15.77 -20.62 15.72
N PRO A 359 -15.29 -20.92 16.94
CA PRO A 359 -16.02 -20.56 18.15
C PRO A 359 -16.16 -19.04 18.24
N ALA A 360 -17.34 -18.58 18.63
CA ALA A 360 -17.57 -17.16 18.89
C ALA A 360 -16.57 -16.66 19.96
N PRO A 361 -15.94 -15.49 19.76
CA PRO A 361 -15.08 -14.90 20.77
C PRO A 361 -15.83 -14.69 22.09
N SER A 362 -15.12 -14.76 23.21
CA SER A 362 -15.70 -14.57 24.55
C SER A 362 -16.47 -13.24 24.65
N GLY A 363 -17.73 -13.28 25.09
CA GLY A 363 -18.61 -12.11 25.21
C GLY A 363 -19.50 -11.82 23.99
N LEU A 364 -19.43 -12.63 22.93
CA LEU A 364 -20.33 -12.54 21.77
C LEU A 364 -21.37 -13.68 21.68
N GLY A 365 -21.27 -14.71 22.52
CA GLY A 365 -22.24 -15.82 22.59
C GLY A 365 -23.00 -15.89 23.92
N GLY A 366 -24.11 -16.64 23.94
CA GLY A 366 -24.92 -16.91 25.16
C GLY A 366 -26.16 -16.00 25.31
N ASP A 367 -26.50 -15.67 26.56
CA ASP A 367 -27.68 -14.88 26.99
C ASP A 367 -27.67 -13.40 26.52
N ALA A 368 -26.69 -12.99 25.69
CA ALA A 368 -26.42 -11.61 25.31
C ALA A 368 -27.34 -11.06 24.18
N GLY A 369 -28.37 -11.81 23.79
CA GLY A 369 -29.34 -11.41 22.77
C GLY A 369 -28.81 -11.50 21.32
N PRO A 370 -29.69 -11.34 20.33
CA PRO A 370 -29.32 -11.42 18.92
C PRO A 370 -28.47 -10.21 18.50
N ILE A 371 -27.53 -10.43 17.57
CA ILE A 371 -26.53 -9.45 17.14
C ILE A 371 -26.81 -9.03 15.69
N ILE A 372 -26.87 -7.71 15.43
CA ILE A 372 -26.73 -7.14 14.09
C ILE A 372 -25.29 -6.67 13.96
N GLY A 373 -24.58 -7.06 12.90
CA GLY A 373 -23.15 -6.77 12.80
C GLY A 373 -22.69 -6.15 11.50
N TYR A 374 -21.79 -5.18 11.57
CA TYR A 374 -21.02 -4.65 10.45
C TYR A 374 -19.54 -4.96 10.64
N HIS A 375 -18.83 -5.29 9.56
CA HIS A 375 -17.37 -5.27 9.56
C HIS A 375 -16.79 -4.62 8.31
N GLY A 376 -15.67 -3.90 8.46
CA GLY A 376 -14.95 -3.28 7.35
C GLY A 376 -14.54 -1.83 7.63
N SER A 377 -14.17 -1.12 6.56
CA SER A 377 -13.83 0.30 6.64
C SER A 377 -15.02 1.11 7.15
N LEU A 378 -14.74 2.01 8.09
CA LEU A 378 -15.71 2.95 8.68
C LEU A 378 -15.48 4.38 8.18
N TYR A 379 -14.70 4.54 7.12
CA TYR A 379 -14.33 5.82 6.53
C TYR A 379 -14.83 5.89 5.09
N GLY A 380 -15.10 7.12 4.64
CA GLY A 380 -15.60 7.40 3.31
C GLY A 380 -17.03 7.96 3.34
N ALA A 381 -17.33 8.80 2.36
CA ALA A 381 -18.66 9.42 2.24
C ALA A 381 -19.76 8.39 1.91
N TRP A 382 -19.39 7.16 1.57
CA TRP A 382 -20.32 6.09 1.22
C TRP A 382 -20.92 5.36 2.44
N PHE A 383 -20.37 5.50 3.64
CA PHE A 383 -20.88 4.82 4.84
C PHE A 383 -22.08 5.58 5.44
N ASP A 384 -23.25 4.95 5.51
CA ASP A 384 -24.49 5.54 6.04
C ASP A 384 -24.56 5.44 7.57
N TRP A 385 -23.89 6.37 8.25
CA TRP A 385 -23.98 6.51 9.71
C TRP A 385 -25.41 6.77 10.20
N GLN A 386 -26.24 7.46 9.42
CA GLN A 386 -27.63 7.72 9.80
C GLN A 386 -28.47 6.45 9.71
N GLY A 387 -28.26 5.63 8.69
CA GLY A 387 -28.83 4.30 8.54
C GLY A 387 -28.46 3.38 9.70
N LEU A 388 -27.18 3.33 10.06
CA LEU A 388 -26.73 2.59 11.24
C LEU A 388 -27.46 3.06 12.52
N ALA A 389 -27.57 4.38 12.73
CA ALA A 389 -28.30 4.94 13.88
C ALA A 389 -29.80 4.65 13.85
N ARG A 390 -30.44 4.63 12.66
CA ARG A 390 -31.86 4.24 12.51
C ARG A 390 -32.07 2.78 12.89
N VAL A 391 -31.21 1.88 12.43
CA VAL A 391 -31.25 0.45 12.81
C VAL A 391 -31.07 0.31 14.32
N ALA A 392 -30.06 0.96 14.90
CA ALA A 392 -29.80 0.89 16.34
C ALA A 392 -31.01 1.31 17.19
N ARG A 393 -31.72 2.38 16.80
CA ARG A 393 -32.95 2.85 17.47
C ARG A 393 -34.15 1.94 17.26
N ALA A 394 -34.23 1.26 16.11
CA ALA A 394 -35.34 0.37 15.78
C ALA A 394 -35.27 -0.98 16.50
N PHE A 395 -34.08 -1.37 16.97
CA PHE A 395 -33.80 -2.63 17.68
C PHE A 395 -33.03 -2.35 18.99
N PRO A 396 -33.61 -1.59 19.95
CA PRO A 396 -32.92 -1.19 21.18
C PRO A 396 -32.56 -2.37 22.10
N GLU A 397 -33.23 -3.50 21.95
CA GLU A 397 -32.98 -4.77 22.65
C GLU A 397 -31.81 -5.58 22.07
N MET A 398 -31.38 -5.25 20.84
CA MET A 398 -30.31 -5.95 20.14
C MET A 398 -28.98 -5.22 20.28
N ARG A 399 -27.89 -5.99 20.20
CA ARG A 399 -26.54 -5.44 20.13
C ARG A 399 -26.16 -5.18 18.67
N LEU A 400 -25.69 -3.97 18.38
CA LEU A 400 -25.12 -3.62 17.08
C LEU A 400 -23.59 -3.63 17.17
N VAL A 401 -22.97 -4.67 16.64
CA VAL A 401 -21.52 -4.87 16.71
C VAL A 401 -20.84 -4.34 15.46
N VAL A 402 -19.88 -3.45 15.62
CA VAL A 402 -19.13 -2.81 14.53
C VAL A 402 -17.65 -3.16 14.65
N ILE A 403 -17.11 -3.82 13.62
CA ILE A 403 -15.71 -4.27 13.56
C ILE A 403 -14.96 -3.47 12.48
N GLY A 404 -14.08 -2.56 12.89
CA GLY A 404 -13.35 -1.68 11.97
C GLY A 404 -12.53 -0.63 12.72
N ASP A 405 -11.80 0.21 11.98
CA ASP A 405 -11.04 1.34 12.54
C ASP A 405 -11.98 2.51 12.88
N ASP A 406 -12.17 2.81 14.17
CA ASP A 406 -13.22 3.67 14.72
C ASP A 406 -12.78 5.12 14.98
N LYS A 407 -11.71 5.59 14.32
CA LYS A 407 -11.07 6.91 14.51
C LYS A 407 -11.95 8.14 14.34
N GLY A 408 -13.20 7.99 13.94
CA GLY A 408 -14.16 9.07 13.85
C GLY A 408 -15.53 8.55 13.46
N HIS A 409 -16.47 8.55 14.41
CA HIS A 409 -17.88 8.27 14.18
C HIS A 409 -18.74 9.33 14.90
N PRO A 410 -19.96 9.61 14.42
CA PRO A 410 -20.88 10.48 15.13
C PRO A 410 -21.34 9.85 16.45
N GLU A 411 -22.04 10.62 17.29
CA GLU A 411 -22.73 10.04 18.44
C GLU A 411 -23.81 9.05 17.97
N LEU A 412 -23.74 7.82 18.47
CA LEU A 412 -24.64 6.72 18.11
C LEU A 412 -25.40 6.24 19.35
N PRO A 413 -26.55 5.55 19.16
CA PRO A 413 -27.27 4.94 20.26
C PRO A 413 -26.41 3.98 21.09
N GLY A 414 -26.72 3.86 22.40
CA GLY A 414 -25.88 3.14 23.36
C GLY A 414 -25.78 1.62 23.16
N ASN A 415 -26.58 1.04 22.25
CA ASN A 415 -26.50 -0.36 21.86
C ASN A 415 -25.54 -0.62 20.67
N VAL A 416 -24.81 0.40 20.20
CA VAL A 416 -23.74 0.24 19.20
C VAL A 416 -22.39 0.03 19.90
N GLU A 417 -21.74 -1.10 19.61
CA GLU A 417 -20.46 -1.51 20.20
C GLU A 417 -19.36 -1.60 19.13
N PHE A 418 -18.29 -0.83 19.29
CA PHE A 418 -17.12 -0.88 18.42
C PHE A 418 -16.06 -1.84 18.99
N LEU A 419 -15.63 -2.83 18.19
CA LEU A 419 -14.66 -3.85 18.62
C LEU A 419 -13.24 -3.61 18.10
N GLY A 420 -13.04 -2.55 17.31
CA GLY A 420 -11.78 -2.21 16.65
C GLY A 420 -11.39 -3.16 15.52
N LEU A 421 -10.19 -2.98 14.99
CA LEU A 421 -9.60 -3.84 13.96
C LEU A 421 -9.39 -5.28 14.47
N LYS A 422 -9.69 -6.26 13.60
CA LYS A 422 -9.45 -7.69 13.84
C LYS A 422 -8.70 -8.32 12.67
N PRO A 423 -7.82 -9.31 12.90
CA PRO A 423 -7.27 -10.12 11.82
C PRO A 423 -8.40 -10.82 11.05
N GLN A 424 -8.30 -10.89 9.72
CA GLN A 424 -9.34 -11.53 8.88
C GLN A 424 -9.63 -12.98 9.31
N GLY A 425 -8.60 -13.74 9.69
CA GLY A 425 -8.73 -15.10 10.16
C GLY A 425 -9.58 -15.28 11.42
N ALA A 426 -9.79 -14.21 12.20
CA ALA A 426 -10.67 -14.24 13.38
C ALA A 426 -12.12 -13.89 13.04
N LEU A 427 -12.38 -13.23 11.90
CA LEU A 427 -13.72 -12.76 11.53
C LEU A 427 -14.78 -13.86 11.50
N PRO A 428 -14.54 -15.10 11.00
CA PRO A 428 -15.58 -16.13 10.95
C PRO A 428 -16.27 -16.36 12.30
N GLY A 429 -15.53 -16.41 13.41
CA GLY A 429 -16.11 -16.57 14.75
C GLY A 429 -16.98 -15.38 15.18
N TYR A 430 -16.63 -14.15 14.77
CA TYR A 430 -17.48 -12.98 14.98
C TYR A 430 -18.74 -13.05 14.12
N LEU A 431 -18.59 -13.36 12.82
CA LEU A 431 -19.69 -13.35 11.87
C LEU A 431 -20.70 -14.45 12.19
N GLN A 432 -20.26 -15.67 12.48
CA GLN A 432 -21.14 -16.81 12.81
C GLN A 432 -22.00 -16.57 14.07
N ALA A 433 -21.60 -15.65 14.95
CA ALA A 433 -22.40 -15.23 16.10
C ALA A 433 -23.52 -14.23 15.74
N MET A 434 -23.48 -13.62 14.54
CA MET A 434 -24.43 -12.61 14.12
C MET A 434 -25.77 -13.22 13.69
N SER A 435 -26.85 -12.50 13.99
CA SER A 435 -28.19 -12.79 13.48
C SER A 435 -28.40 -12.18 12.09
N VAL A 436 -27.84 -10.99 11.85
CA VAL A 436 -27.87 -10.29 10.55
C VAL A 436 -26.55 -9.58 10.29
N GLY A 437 -26.03 -9.72 9.08
CA GLY A 437 -24.91 -8.95 8.55
C GLY A 437 -25.42 -7.68 7.88
N LEU A 438 -24.88 -6.53 8.26
CA LEU A 438 -25.33 -5.23 7.76
C LEU A 438 -24.38 -4.71 6.68
N ILE A 439 -24.91 -4.08 5.64
CA ILE A 439 -24.14 -3.27 4.68
C ILE A 439 -24.79 -1.87 4.62
N PRO A 440 -24.44 -0.96 5.54
CA PRO A 440 -25.08 0.34 5.67
C PRO A 440 -24.44 1.35 4.71
N PHE A 441 -24.63 1.18 3.40
CA PHE A 441 -24.04 2.07 2.40
C PHE A 441 -25.06 3.12 1.94
N LEU A 442 -24.59 4.29 1.53
CA LEU A 442 -25.42 5.23 0.78
C LEU A 442 -25.54 4.73 -0.66
N VAL A 443 -26.74 4.80 -1.25
CA VAL A 443 -26.94 4.49 -2.67
C VAL A 443 -26.58 5.72 -3.50
N THR A 444 -25.46 5.63 -4.21
CA THR A 444 -24.93 6.68 -5.09
C THR A 444 -24.48 6.02 -6.40
N PRO A 445 -24.21 6.80 -7.46
CA PRO A 445 -23.60 6.25 -8.68
C PRO A 445 -22.31 5.46 -8.37
N ALA A 446 -21.48 5.97 -7.45
CA ALA A 446 -20.25 5.33 -7.03
C ALA A 446 -20.50 3.96 -6.37
N THR A 447 -21.46 3.87 -5.44
CA THR A 447 -21.74 2.62 -4.73
C THR A 447 -22.53 1.61 -5.56
N HIS A 448 -23.16 2.01 -6.66
CA HIS A 448 -23.61 1.06 -7.68
C HIS A 448 -22.46 0.39 -8.43
N GLY A 449 -21.31 1.07 -8.51
CA GLY A 449 -20.06 0.53 -9.06
C GLY A 449 -19.30 -0.40 -8.11
N VAL A 450 -19.77 -0.67 -6.88
CA VAL A 450 -19.06 -1.54 -5.94
C VAL A 450 -19.66 -2.94 -5.86
N SER A 451 -18.83 -3.94 -5.54
CA SER A 451 -19.25 -5.31 -5.18
C SER A 451 -18.85 -5.62 -3.73
N PRO A 452 -19.72 -5.39 -2.72
CA PRO A 452 -19.34 -5.51 -1.31
C PRO A 452 -18.89 -6.91 -0.90
N LEU A 453 -17.61 -7.06 -0.55
CA LEU A 453 -17.02 -8.33 -0.07
C LEU A 453 -17.79 -8.94 1.11
N LYS A 454 -18.25 -8.07 2.01
CA LYS A 454 -18.92 -8.44 3.26
C LYS A 454 -20.15 -9.30 3.01
N ALA A 455 -20.89 -9.06 1.92
CA ALA A 455 -22.06 -9.86 1.59
C ALA A 455 -21.67 -11.35 1.47
N TYR A 456 -20.63 -11.66 0.71
CA TYR A 456 -20.16 -13.04 0.52
C TYR A 456 -19.56 -13.62 1.80
N GLU A 457 -18.88 -12.80 2.62
CA GLU A 457 -18.33 -13.20 3.91
C GLU A 457 -19.44 -13.57 4.92
N TYR A 458 -20.55 -12.81 4.95
CA TYR A 458 -21.74 -13.12 5.75
C TYR A 458 -22.45 -14.39 5.28
N LEU A 459 -22.70 -14.53 3.97
CA LEU A 459 -23.35 -15.70 3.41
C LEU A 459 -22.55 -16.98 3.70
N ALA A 460 -21.23 -16.95 3.51
CA ALA A 460 -20.33 -18.05 3.86
C ALA A 460 -20.26 -18.36 5.37
N SER A 461 -20.62 -17.38 6.21
CA SER A 461 -20.75 -17.53 7.66
C SER A 461 -22.17 -17.95 8.10
N GLY A 462 -23.11 -18.12 7.17
CA GLY A 462 -24.49 -18.54 7.46
C GLY A 462 -25.33 -17.40 8.03
N VAL A 463 -24.97 -16.16 7.70
CA VAL A 463 -25.60 -14.94 8.20
C VAL A 463 -26.36 -14.27 7.05
N PRO A 464 -27.68 -14.06 7.19
CA PRO A 464 -28.44 -13.30 6.19
C PRO A 464 -27.98 -11.84 6.17
N VAL A 465 -28.03 -11.23 4.99
CA VAL A 465 -27.50 -9.87 4.75
C VAL A 465 -28.64 -8.88 4.60
N ALA A 466 -28.54 -7.74 5.28
CA ALA A 466 -29.42 -6.59 5.09
C ALA A 466 -28.64 -5.41 4.50
N ALA A 467 -29.10 -4.89 3.38
CA ALA A 467 -28.43 -3.85 2.62
C ALA A 467 -29.44 -2.92 1.91
N PRO A 468 -29.03 -1.71 1.50
CA PRO A 468 -29.79 -0.91 0.54
C PRO A 468 -29.75 -1.56 -0.86
N PRO A 469 -30.58 -1.14 -1.83
CA PRO A 469 -30.67 -1.77 -3.16
C PRO A 469 -29.45 -1.50 -4.07
N LEU A 470 -28.31 -2.08 -3.71
CA LEU A 470 -27.09 -2.11 -4.52
C LEU A 470 -27.26 -3.14 -5.63
N ARG A 471 -27.09 -2.74 -6.89
CA ARG A 471 -27.28 -3.59 -8.07
C ARG A 471 -26.40 -4.85 -8.06
N ALA A 472 -25.19 -4.76 -7.52
CA ALA A 472 -24.28 -5.90 -7.39
C ALA A 472 -24.78 -6.97 -6.40
N LEU A 473 -25.74 -6.65 -5.53
CA LEU A 473 -26.32 -7.58 -4.56
C LEU A 473 -27.69 -8.12 -4.99
N ALA A 474 -28.25 -7.59 -6.08
CA ALA A 474 -29.59 -7.97 -6.54
C ALA A 474 -29.62 -9.45 -6.98
N GLY A 475 -30.59 -10.20 -6.44
CA GLY A 475 -30.81 -11.60 -6.78
C GLY A 475 -29.90 -12.61 -6.08
N LEU A 476 -29.04 -12.18 -5.15
CA LEU A 476 -28.27 -13.09 -4.31
C LEU A 476 -29.16 -13.73 -3.24
N ASP A 477 -29.08 -15.06 -3.09
CA ASP A 477 -29.80 -15.76 -2.04
C ASP A 477 -29.27 -15.38 -0.65
N GLY A 478 -30.17 -15.26 0.33
CA GLY A 478 -29.84 -14.79 1.67
C GLY A 478 -29.56 -13.29 1.80
N VAL A 479 -29.76 -12.50 0.74
CA VAL A 479 -29.60 -11.03 0.75
C VAL A 479 -30.96 -10.33 0.64
N TYR A 480 -31.22 -9.41 1.57
CA TYR A 480 -32.46 -8.66 1.68
C TYR A 480 -32.19 -7.17 1.45
N LEU A 481 -32.81 -6.62 0.40
CA LEU A 481 -32.59 -5.26 -0.08
C LEU A 481 -33.83 -4.40 0.15
N ASP A 482 -33.66 -3.22 0.73
CA ASP A 482 -34.72 -2.23 0.91
C ASP A 482 -34.14 -0.82 1.00
N ASP A 483 -34.85 0.20 0.51
CA ASP A 483 -34.45 1.61 0.66
C ASP A 483 -34.45 2.04 2.15
N ASP A 484 -35.33 1.45 2.96
CA ASP A 484 -35.25 1.52 4.42
C ASP A 484 -34.46 0.35 4.97
N LEU A 485 -33.21 0.61 5.37
CA LEU A 485 -32.33 -0.39 5.96
C LEU A 485 -32.95 -1.11 7.19
N VAL A 486 -33.87 -0.46 7.93
CA VAL A 486 -34.60 -1.12 9.03
C VAL A 486 -35.52 -2.22 8.50
N ALA A 487 -36.21 -1.97 7.39
CA ALA A 487 -37.08 -2.96 6.75
C ALA A 487 -36.25 -4.15 6.21
N ALA A 488 -35.10 -3.89 5.59
CA ALA A 488 -34.16 -4.93 5.17
C ALA A 488 -33.70 -5.80 6.36
N VAL A 489 -33.35 -5.20 7.51
CA VAL A 489 -32.98 -5.94 8.72
C VAL A 489 -34.14 -6.77 9.25
N ARG A 490 -35.38 -6.25 9.26
CA ARG A 490 -36.55 -7.02 9.68
C ARG A 490 -36.80 -8.24 8.80
N ALA A 491 -36.61 -8.10 7.49
CA ALA A 491 -36.73 -9.20 6.55
C ALA A 491 -35.64 -10.26 6.80
N ALA A 492 -34.38 -9.83 6.93
CA ALA A 492 -33.25 -10.71 7.21
C ALA A 492 -33.39 -11.46 8.55
N LEU A 493 -33.93 -10.83 9.60
CA LEU A 493 -34.18 -11.48 10.90
C LEU A 493 -35.24 -12.59 10.86
N ARG A 494 -36.18 -12.53 9.90
CA ARG A 494 -37.25 -13.52 9.73
C ARG A 494 -36.88 -14.64 8.76
N ALA A 495 -35.78 -14.46 8.05
CA ALA A 495 -35.32 -15.38 7.02
C ALA A 495 -34.67 -16.65 7.62
N PRO A 496 -34.68 -17.76 6.87
CA PRO A 496 -33.78 -18.86 7.16
C PRO A 496 -32.32 -18.40 7.03
N ARG A 497 -31.43 -19.06 7.78
CA ARG A 497 -29.98 -18.82 7.62
C ARG A 497 -29.49 -19.37 6.28
N PRO A 498 -28.63 -18.63 5.55
CA PRO A 498 -28.03 -19.11 4.31
C PRO A 498 -27.26 -20.43 4.47
N ASP A 499 -27.27 -21.26 3.41
CA ASP A 499 -26.42 -22.44 3.34
C ASP A 499 -24.96 -22.02 3.09
N ARG A 500 -24.12 -22.24 4.10
CA ARG A 500 -22.70 -21.90 4.07
C ARG A 500 -21.93 -22.63 3.00
N GLN A 501 -22.21 -23.92 2.80
CA GLN A 501 -21.49 -24.72 1.82
C GLN A 501 -21.85 -24.27 0.40
N GLN A 502 -23.13 -23.99 0.16
CA GLN A 502 -23.57 -23.43 -1.11
C GLN A 502 -22.93 -22.06 -1.38
N ALA A 503 -22.95 -21.15 -0.40
CA ALA A 503 -22.32 -19.84 -0.53
C ALA A 503 -20.81 -19.91 -0.83
N LEU A 504 -20.09 -20.84 -0.18
CA LEU A 504 -18.66 -21.06 -0.43
C LEU A 504 -18.38 -21.60 -1.85
N LEU A 505 -19.25 -22.49 -2.35
CA LEU A 505 -19.13 -23.07 -3.70
C LEU A 505 -19.46 -22.03 -4.79
N GLU A 506 -20.48 -21.20 -4.57
CA GLU A 506 -20.97 -20.24 -5.56
C GLU A 506 -20.17 -18.93 -5.58
N HIS A 507 -19.65 -18.51 -4.43
CA HIS A 507 -19.03 -17.20 -4.26
C HIS A 507 -17.56 -17.25 -3.85
N GLY A 508 -16.95 -18.44 -3.77
CA GLY A 508 -15.54 -18.58 -3.46
C GLY A 508 -14.61 -17.91 -4.49
N TRP A 509 -13.47 -17.40 -4.03
CA TRP A 509 -12.45 -16.84 -4.93
C TRP A 509 -11.91 -17.87 -5.94
N GLU A 510 -11.94 -19.16 -5.60
CA GLU A 510 -11.63 -20.24 -6.53
C GLU A 510 -12.50 -20.17 -7.80
N ARG A 511 -13.81 -19.97 -7.62
CA ARG A 511 -14.75 -19.80 -8.73
C ARG A 511 -14.48 -18.53 -9.52
N ARG A 512 -14.16 -17.42 -8.86
CA ARG A 512 -13.81 -16.16 -9.54
C ARG A 512 -12.55 -16.30 -10.39
N LEU A 513 -11.56 -17.04 -9.91
CA LEU A 513 -10.35 -17.33 -10.68
C LEU A 513 -10.65 -18.26 -11.86
N ASP A 514 -11.56 -19.24 -11.74
CA ASP A 514 -12.01 -20.02 -12.89
C ASP A 514 -12.66 -19.14 -13.97
N ASP A 515 -13.55 -18.23 -13.56
CA ASP A 515 -14.20 -17.29 -14.46
C ASP A 515 -13.17 -16.37 -15.15
N LEU A 516 -12.11 -15.99 -14.44
CA LEU A 516 -10.98 -15.22 -14.98
C LEU A 516 -10.19 -16.00 -16.05
N TYR A 517 -9.91 -17.29 -15.80
CA TYR A 517 -9.28 -18.17 -16.80
C TYR A 517 -10.16 -18.30 -18.05
N ARG A 518 -11.48 -18.48 -17.88
CA ARG A 518 -12.42 -18.55 -19.01
C ARG A 518 -12.48 -17.24 -19.79
N ALA A 519 -12.44 -16.10 -19.11
CA ALA A 519 -12.38 -14.78 -19.77
C ALA A 519 -11.11 -14.61 -20.63
N LEU A 520 -10.02 -15.28 -20.26
CA LEU A 520 -8.78 -15.37 -21.04
C LEU A 520 -8.82 -16.45 -22.14
N GLY A 521 -9.93 -17.17 -22.32
CA GLY A 521 -10.03 -18.30 -23.25
C GLY A 521 -9.15 -19.50 -22.84
N ARG A 522 -8.87 -19.65 -21.54
CA ARG A 522 -8.03 -20.71 -20.98
C ARG A 522 -8.85 -21.66 -20.11
N GLU A 523 -8.48 -22.93 -20.11
CA GLU A 523 -9.01 -23.89 -19.15
C GLU A 523 -8.46 -23.61 -17.73
N PRO A 524 -9.31 -23.64 -16.68
CA PRO A 524 -8.85 -23.41 -15.33
C PRO A 524 -7.86 -24.48 -14.86
N ALA A 525 -6.73 -24.06 -14.28
CA ALA A 525 -5.76 -24.99 -13.71
C ALA A 525 -6.33 -25.67 -12.44
N PRO A 526 -6.08 -26.97 -12.20
CA PRO A 526 -6.53 -27.64 -10.98
C PRO A 526 -5.82 -27.09 -9.74
N VAL A 527 -6.46 -27.21 -8.57
CA VAL A 527 -5.83 -26.86 -7.28
C VAL A 527 -4.76 -27.90 -6.94
N VAL A 528 -3.52 -27.44 -6.67
CA VAL A 528 -2.36 -28.33 -6.46
C VAL A 528 -1.88 -28.35 -5.00
N ARG A 529 -2.25 -27.36 -4.17
CA ARG A 529 -1.81 -27.24 -2.76
C ARG A 529 -2.88 -26.69 -1.81
N ARG A 530 -2.75 -27.02 -0.51
CA ARG A 530 -3.32 -26.20 0.59
C ARG A 530 -2.56 -24.87 0.65
N GLY A 531 -3.30 -23.77 0.87
CA GLY A 531 -2.91 -22.37 0.60
C GLY A 531 -1.54 -21.87 1.07
N ALA A 532 -1.14 -20.72 0.51
CA ALA A 532 0.06 -19.99 0.90
C ALA A 532 0.12 -19.82 2.43
N LEU A 533 1.31 -20.00 3.00
CA LEU A 533 1.49 -19.97 4.44
C LEU A 533 1.42 -18.50 4.91
N VAL A 534 0.30 -18.15 5.54
CA VAL A 534 0.16 -16.85 6.21
C VAL A 534 0.94 -16.94 7.51
N VAL A 535 2.02 -16.17 7.63
CA VAL A 535 2.81 -16.10 8.85
C VAL A 535 2.48 -14.78 9.53
N ALA A 536 1.81 -14.86 10.68
CA ALA A 536 1.71 -13.73 11.61
C ALA A 536 3.05 -13.60 12.33
N ARG A 537 4.00 -12.85 11.75
CA ARG A 537 5.26 -12.49 12.42
C ARG A 537 5.32 -10.96 12.51
N PRO A 538 5.50 -10.41 13.72
CA PRO A 538 5.90 -9.01 13.85
C PRO A 538 7.14 -8.80 12.99
N VAL A 539 7.19 -7.71 12.21
CA VAL A 539 8.45 -7.28 11.62
C VAL A 539 9.35 -6.85 12.76
N ALA A 540 10.18 -7.77 13.23
CA ALA A 540 11.51 -7.38 13.64
C ALA A 540 12.17 -6.81 12.38
N HIS A 541 12.07 -5.49 12.18
CA HIS A 541 13.15 -4.78 11.51
C HIS A 541 14.36 -5.09 12.39
N HIS A 542 15.10 -6.14 12.09
CA HIS A 542 16.17 -6.62 12.94
C HIS A 542 17.08 -5.43 13.29
N PRO A 543 17.15 -4.96 14.55
CA PRO A 543 18.45 -4.61 15.04
C PRO A 543 19.11 -5.95 15.33
N ARG A 544 20.21 -6.26 14.63
CA ARG A 544 21.13 -7.27 15.13
C ARG A 544 21.44 -6.93 16.59
N ARG A 545 20.93 -7.71 17.52
CA ARG A 545 21.62 -7.99 18.78
C ARG A 545 21.75 -9.49 18.87
N GLN A 546 22.92 -9.94 18.43
CA GLN A 546 23.55 -11.12 19.00
C GLN A 546 23.38 -11.04 20.52
N ARG A 547 22.71 -12.02 21.12
CA ARG A 547 23.16 -12.51 22.42
C ARG A 547 23.82 -13.83 22.15
N LEU A 548 25.14 -13.81 22.30
CA LEU A 548 25.95 -14.99 22.47
C LEU A 548 25.32 -15.89 23.51
N ILE A 549 25.16 -17.15 23.14
CA ILE A 549 25.29 -18.26 24.07
C ILE A 549 26.76 -18.29 24.48
N ARG A 550 27.06 -18.15 25.77
CA ARG A 550 28.05 -18.96 26.53
C ARG A 550 28.14 -18.49 27.99
N SER A 551 28.14 -19.50 28.86
CA SER A 551 28.37 -19.57 30.32
C SER A 551 27.45 -18.74 31.20
#